data_AF-A0A6B3HXP6-F1
#
_entry.id   AF-A0A6B3HXP6-F1
#
_cell.length_a   1.000
_cell.length_b   1.000
_cell.length_c   1.000
_cell.angle_alpha   90.00
_cell.angle_beta   90.00
_cell.angle_gamma   90.00
#
_symmetry.space_group_name_H-M   'P 1'
#
loop_
_entity.id
_entity.type
_entity.pdbx_description
1 polymer ?
#
loop_
_entity_poly.entity_id
_entity_poly.type
_entity_poly.pdbx_seq_one_letter_code
_entity_poly.pdbx_strand_id
1 'polypeptide(L)'
;LIGELLDAMHADRFAVDGFEADDVIATLATQAEAAGFEVLIVTGDRDSFQLITENVTVLYPTKGVSELTRFTPEKVVEKYGLTPQQYPDFAALRGDPSDNLPGIPGVGEKTAAKWINQFGSFAELVERADEVKGKAGQNFRDHLDAVKMNRVLTEMVRDVELPKSPAELERAPYDRTAVTGVLDILEIRNPSLRERLLAVDPGAAEAEPPAPAAGIELDGVVLGSGEVAPWLEAHGAQPLGVMTVDTWSLGAGTVTEVALAAADGAAAWLDPTQLEEADERAFAAWVSDPERPKVLHNAKNVMRVFPEHGWQLEGVAMDTALAAYLVKPGRRSFALDALAVEYLGRELAPA
;
A
#
# COMPACT_ATOMS: atom_id res chain seq x y z
N LEU A 1 -8.44 1.51 -12.46
CA LEU A 1 -8.05 1.46 -11.04
C LEU A 1 -7.53 0.10 -10.59
N ILE A 2 -8.31 -1.00 -10.56
CA ILE A 2 -7.74 -2.33 -10.20
C ILE A 2 -6.69 -2.76 -11.23
N GLY A 3 -6.97 -2.60 -12.52
CA GLY A 3 -6.00 -2.87 -13.59
C GLY A 3 -4.71 -2.06 -13.43
N GLU A 4 -4.81 -0.75 -13.14
CA GLU A 4 -3.66 0.12 -12.91
C GLU A 4 -2.82 -0.32 -11.71
N LEU A 5 -3.46 -0.80 -10.63
CA LEU A 5 -2.74 -1.35 -9.48
C LEU A 5 -1.98 -2.63 -9.87
N LEU A 6 -2.63 -3.53 -10.62
CA LEU A 6 -1.98 -4.75 -11.12
C LEU A 6 -0.83 -4.43 -12.07
N ASP A 7 -0.99 -3.45 -12.95
CA ASP A 7 0.05 -2.98 -13.86
C ASP A 7 1.25 -2.40 -13.08
N ALA A 8 0.99 -1.59 -12.04
CA ALA A 8 2.03 -1.04 -11.15
C ALA A 8 2.72 -2.14 -10.31
N MET A 9 2.02 -3.22 -10.02
CA MET A 9 2.57 -4.42 -9.37
C MET A 9 3.24 -5.39 -10.36
N HIS A 10 3.31 -5.03 -11.65
CA HIS A 10 3.77 -5.89 -12.75
C HIS A 10 3.13 -7.29 -12.76
N ALA A 11 1.84 -7.34 -12.41
CA ALA A 11 1.04 -8.55 -12.51
C ALA A 11 0.38 -8.60 -13.90
N ASP A 12 0.80 -9.55 -14.72
CA ASP A 12 0.23 -9.76 -16.05
C ASP A 12 -1.27 -10.02 -16.02
N ARG A 13 -1.98 -9.43 -16.97
CA ARG A 13 -3.44 -9.53 -17.11
C ARG A 13 -3.79 -10.06 -18.49
N PHE A 14 -4.73 -10.98 -18.52
CA PHE A 14 -5.22 -11.60 -19.74
C PHE A 14 -6.70 -11.27 -19.93
N ALA A 15 -7.06 -10.95 -21.16
CA ALA A 15 -8.44 -10.82 -21.62
C ALA A 15 -8.45 -11.28 -23.08
N VAL A 16 -9.11 -12.40 -23.36
CA VAL A 16 -9.17 -13.00 -24.69
C VAL A 16 -10.63 -13.01 -25.14
N ASP A 17 -10.90 -12.34 -26.26
CA ASP A 17 -12.27 -12.23 -26.78
C ASP A 17 -12.86 -13.62 -27.08
N GLY A 18 -14.06 -13.87 -26.56
CA GLY A 18 -14.78 -15.13 -26.77
C GLY A 18 -14.47 -16.25 -25.78
N PHE A 19 -13.59 -16.01 -24.80
CA PHE A 19 -13.25 -16.97 -23.76
C PHE A 19 -13.45 -16.36 -22.37
N GLU A 20 -13.77 -17.21 -21.40
CA GLU A 20 -13.92 -16.78 -20.01
C GLU A 20 -12.55 -16.79 -19.29
N ALA A 21 -12.50 -16.14 -18.12
CA ALA A 21 -11.28 -16.15 -17.31
C ALA A 21 -10.88 -17.57 -16.90
N ASP A 22 -11.85 -18.46 -16.73
CA ASP A 22 -11.63 -19.85 -16.37
C ASP A 22 -10.95 -20.65 -17.48
N ASP A 23 -11.28 -20.39 -18.75
CA ASP A 23 -10.59 -20.99 -19.91
C ASP A 23 -9.12 -20.55 -19.98
N VAL A 24 -8.86 -19.28 -19.70
CA VAL A 24 -7.49 -18.73 -19.65
C VAL A 24 -6.70 -19.39 -18.50
N ILE A 25 -7.31 -19.51 -17.33
CA ILE A 25 -6.71 -20.19 -16.17
C ILE A 25 -6.45 -21.66 -16.47
N ALA A 26 -7.41 -22.36 -17.06
CA ALA A 26 -7.32 -23.77 -17.43
C ALA A 26 -6.18 -24.01 -18.43
N THR A 27 -6.05 -23.12 -19.42
CA THR A 27 -4.97 -23.13 -20.40
C THR A 27 -3.62 -22.91 -19.75
N LEU A 28 -3.46 -21.85 -18.94
CA LEU A 28 -2.19 -21.56 -18.24
C LEU A 28 -1.79 -22.67 -17.27
N ALA A 29 -2.74 -23.20 -16.49
CA ALA A 29 -2.49 -24.28 -15.54
C ALA A 29 -2.03 -25.56 -16.25
N THR A 30 -2.68 -25.93 -17.37
CA THR A 30 -2.31 -27.10 -18.16
C THR A 30 -0.93 -26.95 -18.79
N GLN A 31 -0.62 -25.77 -19.35
CA GLN A 31 0.70 -25.48 -19.91
C GLN A 31 1.79 -25.47 -18.84
N ALA A 32 1.53 -24.89 -17.67
CA ALA A 32 2.48 -24.80 -16.57
C ALA A 32 2.76 -26.18 -15.96
N GLU A 33 1.73 -27.00 -15.73
CA GLU A 33 1.92 -28.38 -15.26
C GLU A 33 2.76 -29.19 -16.26
N ALA A 34 2.48 -29.09 -17.56
CA ALA A 34 3.26 -29.76 -18.60
C ALA A 34 4.73 -29.31 -18.64
N ALA A 35 5.00 -28.06 -18.24
CA ALA A 35 6.35 -27.51 -18.08
C ALA A 35 6.99 -27.83 -16.72
N GLY A 36 6.32 -28.58 -15.84
CA GLY A 36 6.84 -29.05 -14.56
C GLY A 36 6.67 -28.07 -13.38
N PHE A 37 5.78 -27.09 -13.49
CA PHE A 37 5.48 -26.16 -12.41
C PHE A 37 4.50 -26.78 -11.39
N GLU A 38 4.65 -26.38 -10.13
CA GLU A 38 3.57 -26.50 -9.13
C GLU A 38 2.66 -25.27 -9.29
N VAL A 39 1.36 -25.50 -9.55
CA VAL A 39 0.39 -24.46 -9.88
C VAL A 39 -0.58 -24.27 -8.73
N LEU A 40 -0.75 -23.01 -8.31
CA LEU A 40 -1.76 -22.60 -7.33
C LEU A 40 -2.82 -21.71 -8.00
N ILE A 41 -4.03 -22.23 -8.15
CA ILE A 41 -5.16 -21.49 -8.71
C ILE A 41 -5.94 -20.85 -7.57
N VAL A 42 -6.09 -19.53 -7.55
CA VAL A 42 -6.87 -18.82 -6.52
C VAL A 42 -8.21 -18.41 -7.11
N THR A 43 -9.28 -19.11 -6.76
CA THR A 43 -10.62 -18.82 -7.28
C THR A 43 -11.72 -19.17 -6.27
N GLY A 44 -12.83 -18.46 -6.35
CA GLY A 44 -14.08 -18.79 -5.65
C GLY A 44 -14.98 -19.75 -6.43
N ASP A 45 -14.59 -20.09 -7.66
CA ASP A 45 -15.33 -21.01 -8.52
C ASP A 45 -14.94 -22.46 -8.24
N ARG A 46 -15.93 -23.36 -8.25
CA ARG A 46 -15.72 -24.79 -8.05
C ARG A 46 -15.47 -25.53 -9.36
N ASP A 47 -15.81 -24.96 -10.49
CA ASP A 47 -15.62 -25.62 -11.78
C ASP A 47 -14.13 -25.81 -12.06
N SER A 48 -13.28 -24.96 -11.51
CA SER A 48 -11.82 -25.10 -11.50
C SER A 48 -11.33 -26.38 -10.80
N PHE A 49 -12.16 -27.09 -10.03
CA PHE A 49 -11.77 -28.37 -9.43
C PHE A 49 -11.48 -29.44 -10.48
N GLN A 50 -11.96 -29.29 -11.72
CA GLN A 50 -11.62 -30.17 -12.84
C GLN A 50 -10.14 -30.09 -13.26
N LEU A 51 -9.44 -29.04 -12.83
CA LEU A 51 -8.02 -28.80 -13.11
C LEU A 51 -7.09 -29.41 -12.04
N ILE A 52 -7.64 -29.89 -10.93
CA ILE A 52 -6.84 -30.39 -9.80
C ILE A 52 -6.10 -31.67 -10.19
N THR A 53 -4.80 -31.67 -9.92
CA THR A 53 -3.89 -32.82 -10.08
C THR A 53 -2.95 -32.87 -8.87
N GLU A 54 -1.93 -33.73 -8.91
CA GLU A 54 -0.85 -33.75 -7.92
C GLU A 54 -0.04 -32.44 -7.92
N ASN A 55 0.06 -31.76 -9.07
CA ASN A 55 0.85 -30.53 -9.23
C ASN A 55 -0.02 -29.26 -9.32
N VAL A 56 -1.33 -29.40 -9.47
CA VAL A 56 -2.28 -28.28 -9.57
C VAL A 56 -3.21 -28.28 -8.36
N THR A 57 -3.08 -27.28 -7.49
CA THR A 57 -3.92 -27.10 -6.30
C THR A 57 -4.81 -25.87 -6.45
N VAL A 58 -6.10 -26.01 -6.10
CA VAL A 58 -7.02 -24.87 -6.01
C VAL A 58 -7.07 -24.32 -4.58
N LEU A 59 -6.83 -23.02 -4.42
CA LEU A 59 -6.99 -22.26 -3.18
C LEU A 59 -8.38 -21.63 -3.14
N TYR A 60 -9.31 -22.30 -2.48
CA TYR A 60 -10.72 -21.89 -2.44
C TYR A 60 -11.04 -21.08 -1.16
N PRO A 61 -11.59 -19.85 -1.28
CA PRO A 61 -11.99 -19.04 -0.12
C PRO A 61 -13.21 -19.61 0.59
N THR A 62 -13.03 -20.12 1.82
CA THR A 62 -14.12 -20.72 2.61
C THR A 62 -14.77 -19.73 3.59
N LYS A 63 -14.05 -18.69 4.02
CA LYS A 63 -14.56 -17.66 4.92
C LYS A 63 -14.02 -16.29 4.53
N GLY A 64 -14.73 -15.62 3.61
CA GLY A 64 -14.24 -14.40 2.97
C GLY A 64 -12.91 -14.64 2.25
N VAL A 65 -12.11 -13.59 2.10
CA VAL A 65 -10.78 -13.68 1.46
C VAL A 65 -9.65 -14.06 2.43
N SER A 66 -9.95 -14.25 3.71
CA SER A 66 -8.95 -14.47 4.77
C SER A 66 -8.59 -15.94 5.02
N GLU A 67 -9.47 -16.87 4.67
CA GLU A 67 -9.26 -18.30 4.89
C GLU A 67 -9.38 -19.05 3.57
N LEU A 68 -8.23 -19.54 3.07
CA LEU A 68 -8.14 -20.31 1.84
C LEU A 68 -7.96 -21.79 2.19
N THR A 69 -8.88 -22.63 1.71
CA THR A 69 -8.75 -24.09 1.78
C THR A 69 -8.03 -24.60 0.54
N ARG A 70 -6.99 -25.41 0.75
CA ARG A 70 -6.28 -26.12 -0.32
C ARG A 70 -7.11 -27.33 -0.77
N PHE A 71 -7.53 -27.33 -2.02
CA PHE A 71 -8.15 -28.46 -2.68
C PHE A 71 -7.11 -29.21 -3.51
N THR A 72 -6.64 -30.33 -2.94
CA THR A 72 -5.83 -31.36 -3.59
C THR A 72 -6.74 -32.51 -4.07
N PRO A 73 -6.25 -33.48 -4.86
CA PRO A 73 -7.04 -34.64 -5.28
C PRO A 73 -7.74 -35.34 -4.12
N GLU A 74 -7.02 -35.57 -3.00
CA GLU A 74 -7.57 -36.21 -1.80
C GLU A 74 -8.68 -35.38 -1.19
N LYS A 75 -8.54 -34.05 -1.17
CA LYS A 75 -9.55 -33.17 -0.56
C LYS A 75 -10.84 -33.16 -1.38
N VAL A 76 -10.74 -33.25 -2.71
CA VAL A 76 -11.90 -33.40 -3.59
C VAL A 76 -12.61 -34.72 -3.31
N VAL A 77 -11.86 -35.82 -3.20
CA VAL A 77 -12.42 -37.14 -2.87
C VAL A 77 -13.04 -37.16 -1.47
N GLU A 78 -12.38 -36.58 -0.46
CA GLU A 78 -12.90 -36.50 0.91
C GLU A 78 -14.25 -35.76 0.95
N LYS A 79 -14.35 -34.64 0.23
CA LYS A 79 -15.51 -33.75 0.29
C LYS A 79 -16.67 -34.20 -0.61
N TYR A 80 -16.37 -34.63 -1.83
CA TYR A 80 -17.36 -34.93 -2.86
C TYR A 80 -17.51 -36.42 -3.14
N GLY A 81 -16.57 -37.25 -2.69
CA GLY A 81 -16.54 -38.68 -2.99
C GLY A 81 -16.23 -38.99 -4.45
N LEU A 82 -15.58 -38.07 -5.16
CA LEU A 82 -15.31 -38.14 -6.61
C LEU A 82 -13.89 -37.65 -6.89
N THR A 83 -13.31 -38.07 -8.00
CA THR A 83 -12.03 -37.51 -8.46
C THR A 83 -12.22 -36.15 -9.14
N PRO A 84 -11.17 -35.31 -9.23
CA PRO A 84 -11.20 -34.07 -10.03
C PRO A 84 -11.73 -34.26 -11.45
N GLN A 85 -11.31 -35.34 -12.13
CA GLN A 85 -11.69 -35.63 -13.52
C GLN A 85 -13.20 -35.94 -13.66
N GLN A 86 -13.83 -36.39 -12.58
CA GLN A 86 -15.27 -36.67 -12.52
C GLN A 86 -16.10 -35.45 -12.12
N TYR A 87 -15.46 -34.35 -11.71
CA TYR A 87 -16.16 -33.17 -11.20
C TYR A 87 -17.06 -32.51 -12.25
N PRO A 88 -16.64 -32.32 -13.53
CA PRO A 88 -17.52 -31.75 -14.56
C PRO A 88 -18.79 -32.57 -14.81
N ASP A 89 -18.66 -33.90 -14.79
CA ASP A 89 -19.79 -34.83 -14.94
C ASP A 89 -20.79 -34.67 -13.78
N PHE A 90 -20.26 -34.55 -12.56
CA PHE A 90 -21.04 -34.31 -11.35
C PHE A 90 -21.75 -32.95 -11.36
N ALA A 91 -21.04 -31.89 -11.75
CA ALA A 91 -21.57 -30.54 -11.87
C ALA A 91 -22.71 -30.49 -12.90
N ALA A 92 -22.53 -31.12 -14.06
CA ALA A 92 -23.55 -31.17 -15.12
C ALA A 92 -24.88 -31.81 -14.64
N LEU A 93 -24.80 -32.89 -13.84
CA LEU A 93 -25.97 -33.59 -13.29
C LEU A 93 -26.68 -32.80 -12.19
N ARG A 94 -25.90 -32.16 -11.31
CA ARG A 94 -26.42 -31.33 -10.23
C ARG A 94 -27.07 -30.05 -10.75
N GLY A 95 -26.55 -29.52 -11.86
CA GLY A 95 -26.77 -28.15 -12.31
C GLY A 95 -26.03 -27.14 -11.43
N ASP A 96 -25.95 -25.91 -11.92
CA ASP A 96 -25.43 -24.78 -11.17
C ASP A 96 -26.31 -23.53 -11.32
N PRO A 97 -27.00 -23.09 -10.25
CA PRO A 97 -27.77 -21.86 -10.29
C PRO A 97 -26.95 -20.59 -10.52
N SER A 98 -25.64 -20.54 -10.21
CA SER A 98 -24.81 -19.36 -10.51
C SER A 98 -24.71 -19.12 -12.01
N ASP A 99 -24.55 -20.21 -12.77
CA ASP A 99 -24.32 -20.19 -14.22
C ASP A 99 -25.60 -20.52 -14.99
N ASN A 100 -26.74 -20.45 -14.30
CA ASN A 100 -28.07 -20.70 -14.85
C ASN A 100 -28.18 -22.08 -15.55
N LEU A 101 -27.41 -23.06 -15.06
CA LEU A 101 -27.41 -24.44 -15.53
C LEU A 101 -28.49 -25.23 -14.79
N PRO A 102 -29.58 -25.66 -15.46
CA PRO A 102 -30.67 -26.35 -14.79
C PRO A 102 -30.23 -27.72 -14.28
N GLY A 103 -30.50 -27.99 -13.01
CA GLY A 103 -30.34 -29.32 -12.41
C GLY A 103 -31.52 -30.24 -12.74
N ILE A 104 -31.34 -31.53 -12.47
CA ILE A 104 -32.40 -32.52 -12.70
C ILE A 104 -33.31 -32.59 -11.46
N PRO A 105 -34.64 -32.47 -11.60
CA PRO A 105 -35.56 -32.56 -10.48
C PRO A 105 -35.36 -33.85 -9.66
N GLY A 106 -35.14 -33.71 -8.35
CA GLY A 106 -34.93 -34.86 -7.45
C GLY A 106 -33.54 -35.51 -7.52
N VAL A 107 -32.60 -34.94 -8.27
CA VAL A 107 -31.18 -35.33 -8.28
C VAL A 107 -30.38 -34.20 -7.63
N GLY A 108 -29.94 -34.42 -6.39
CA GLY A 108 -29.01 -33.53 -5.71
C GLY A 108 -27.58 -34.10 -5.72
N GLU A 109 -26.66 -33.41 -5.03
CA GLU A 109 -25.24 -33.76 -4.94
C GLU A 109 -25.01 -35.26 -4.63
N LYS A 110 -25.68 -35.80 -3.61
CA LYS A 110 -25.51 -37.22 -3.22
C LYS A 110 -25.91 -38.20 -4.32
N THR A 111 -26.97 -37.89 -5.07
CA THR A 111 -27.45 -38.77 -6.15
C THR A 111 -26.54 -38.66 -7.37
N ALA A 112 -26.13 -37.44 -7.73
CA ALA A 112 -25.18 -37.21 -8.82
C ALA A 112 -23.84 -37.93 -8.56
N ALA A 113 -23.26 -37.74 -7.36
CA ALA A 113 -22.01 -38.40 -6.98
C ALA A 113 -22.14 -39.92 -6.96
N LYS A 114 -23.28 -40.45 -6.50
CA LYS A 114 -23.55 -41.90 -6.54
C LYS A 114 -23.54 -42.42 -7.98
N TRP A 115 -24.20 -41.72 -8.92
CA TRP A 115 -24.25 -42.14 -10.31
C TRP A 115 -22.88 -42.09 -10.97
N ILE A 116 -22.13 -41.00 -10.81
CA ILE A 116 -20.79 -40.92 -11.40
C ILE A 116 -19.85 -41.98 -10.83
N ASN A 117 -19.89 -42.25 -9.52
CA ASN A 117 -19.11 -43.35 -8.95
C ASN A 117 -19.53 -44.74 -9.45
N GLN A 118 -20.82 -44.95 -9.68
CA GLN A 118 -21.35 -46.23 -10.14
C GLN A 118 -21.03 -46.51 -11.61
N PHE A 119 -21.13 -45.49 -12.46
CA PHE A 119 -21.01 -45.62 -13.91
C PHE A 119 -19.64 -45.16 -14.44
N GLY A 120 -18.83 -44.49 -13.62
CA GLY A 120 -17.49 -44.02 -13.95
C GLY A 120 -17.47 -42.62 -14.56
N SER A 121 -18.29 -42.39 -15.60
CA SER A 121 -18.39 -41.10 -16.31
C SER A 121 -19.82 -40.75 -16.70
N PHE A 122 -20.05 -39.50 -17.11
CA PHE A 122 -21.32 -39.08 -17.68
C PHE A 122 -21.63 -39.85 -18.97
N ALA A 123 -20.66 -40.07 -19.84
CA ALA A 123 -20.86 -40.81 -21.09
C ALA A 123 -21.39 -42.23 -20.84
N GLU A 124 -20.76 -42.97 -19.92
CA GLU A 124 -21.19 -44.32 -19.52
C GLU A 124 -22.59 -44.32 -18.88
N LEU A 125 -22.91 -43.29 -18.08
CA LEU A 125 -24.24 -43.12 -17.49
C LEU A 125 -25.32 -42.91 -18.56
N VAL A 126 -25.01 -42.17 -19.63
CA VAL A 126 -25.93 -41.94 -20.75
C VAL A 126 -26.19 -43.23 -21.52
N GLU A 127 -25.15 -44.01 -21.84
CA GLU A 127 -25.29 -45.27 -22.56
C GLU A 127 -26.12 -46.30 -21.77
N ARG A 128 -26.04 -46.25 -20.44
CA ARG A 128 -26.72 -47.17 -19.52
C ARG A 128 -27.87 -46.51 -18.78
N ALA A 129 -28.47 -45.47 -19.37
CA ALA A 129 -29.52 -44.67 -18.75
C ALA A 129 -30.72 -45.52 -18.27
N ASP A 130 -31.01 -46.63 -18.94
CA ASP A 130 -32.10 -47.55 -18.58
C ASP A 130 -31.87 -48.29 -17.26
N GLU A 131 -30.62 -48.44 -16.81
CA GLU A 131 -30.30 -49.05 -15.52
C GLU A 131 -30.66 -48.13 -14.34
N VAL A 132 -30.79 -46.83 -14.58
CA VAL A 132 -31.22 -45.86 -13.56
C VAL A 132 -32.74 -45.96 -13.37
N LYS A 133 -33.16 -46.71 -12.34
CA LYS A 133 -34.58 -46.96 -12.05
C LYS A 133 -35.19 -45.90 -11.14
N GLY A 134 -36.52 -45.89 -11.08
CA GLY A 134 -37.32 -45.02 -10.20
C GLY A 134 -37.55 -43.61 -10.76
N LYS A 135 -38.19 -42.75 -9.96
CA LYS A 135 -38.59 -41.40 -10.37
C LYS A 135 -37.40 -40.51 -10.76
N ALA A 136 -36.28 -40.62 -10.04
CA ALA A 136 -35.06 -39.88 -10.36
C ALA A 136 -34.46 -40.31 -11.71
N GLY A 137 -34.48 -41.61 -12.03
CA GLY A 137 -34.03 -42.10 -13.33
C GLY A 137 -34.93 -41.68 -14.48
N GLN A 138 -36.25 -41.59 -14.24
CA GLN A 138 -37.16 -41.03 -15.23
C GLN A 138 -36.87 -39.54 -15.47
N ASN A 139 -36.72 -38.75 -14.40
CA ASN A 139 -36.37 -37.33 -14.51
C ASN A 139 -35.03 -37.14 -15.24
N PHE A 140 -34.03 -37.99 -14.99
CA PHE A 140 -32.76 -37.96 -15.73
C PHE A 140 -32.96 -38.15 -17.23
N ARG A 141 -33.74 -39.17 -17.64
CA ARG A 141 -34.05 -39.40 -19.07
C ARG A 141 -34.85 -38.26 -19.68
N ASP A 142 -35.80 -37.69 -18.94
CA ASP A 142 -36.63 -36.57 -19.41
C ASP A 142 -35.83 -35.26 -19.58
N HIS A 143 -34.71 -35.09 -18.88
CA HIS A 143 -33.86 -33.88 -18.90
C HIS A 143 -32.48 -34.13 -19.54
N LEU A 144 -32.30 -35.28 -20.21
CA LEU A 144 -31.01 -35.75 -20.68
C LEU A 144 -30.29 -34.74 -21.59
N ASP A 145 -31.03 -34.12 -22.51
CA ASP A 145 -30.46 -33.17 -23.46
C ASP A 145 -29.97 -31.89 -22.77
N ALA A 146 -30.65 -31.45 -21.71
CA ALA A 146 -30.20 -30.32 -20.90
C ALA A 146 -28.89 -30.66 -20.17
N VAL A 147 -28.78 -31.86 -19.61
CA VAL A 147 -27.55 -32.30 -18.91
C VAL A 147 -26.39 -32.44 -19.89
N LYS A 148 -26.62 -32.95 -21.10
CA LYS A 148 -25.59 -32.99 -22.16
C LYS A 148 -25.09 -31.59 -22.48
N MET A 149 -25.99 -30.61 -22.58
CA MET A 149 -25.61 -29.21 -22.78
C MET A 149 -24.81 -28.67 -21.59
N ASN A 150 -25.29 -28.89 -20.36
CA ASN A 150 -24.56 -28.47 -19.15
C ASN A 150 -23.15 -29.05 -19.15
N ARG A 151 -22.98 -30.32 -19.54
CA ARG A 151 -21.67 -30.96 -19.58
C ARG A 151 -20.70 -30.32 -20.59
N VAL A 152 -21.22 -29.82 -21.71
CA VAL A 152 -20.42 -29.07 -22.69
C VAL A 152 -20.05 -27.70 -22.11
N LEU A 153 -20.98 -27.04 -21.42
CA LEU A 153 -20.77 -25.71 -20.84
C LEU A 153 -19.83 -25.73 -19.63
N THR A 154 -19.79 -26.81 -18.85
CA THR A 154 -18.91 -26.92 -17.67
C THR A 154 -17.48 -27.37 -17.99
N GLU A 155 -17.21 -27.84 -19.22
CA GLU A 155 -15.85 -28.20 -19.63
C GLU A 155 -15.08 -26.92 -19.99
N MET A 156 -13.99 -26.66 -19.28
CA MET A 156 -13.12 -25.53 -19.59
C MET A 156 -12.28 -25.80 -20.84
N VAL A 157 -12.10 -24.79 -21.67
CA VAL A 157 -11.17 -24.82 -22.80
C VAL A 157 -9.73 -24.69 -22.28
N ARG A 158 -8.83 -25.56 -22.73
CA ARG A 158 -7.44 -25.67 -22.21
C ARG A 158 -6.36 -25.30 -23.22
N ASP A 159 -6.76 -24.83 -24.40
CA ASP A 159 -5.89 -24.54 -25.54
C ASP A 159 -6.17 -23.15 -26.14
N VAL A 160 -6.59 -22.19 -25.30
CA VAL A 160 -6.76 -20.80 -25.71
C VAL A 160 -5.41 -20.22 -26.18
N GLU A 161 -5.41 -19.49 -27.29
CA GLU A 161 -4.20 -18.80 -27.76
C GLU A 161 -3.90 -17.60 -26.86
N LEU A 162 -2.81 -17.67 -26.09
CA LEU A 162 -2.42 -16.65 -25.12
C LEU A 162 -1.17 -15.87 -25.59
N PRO A 163 -1.07 -14.57 -25.27
CA PRO A 163 0.06 -13.74 -25.68
C PRO A 163 1.38 -14.05 -24.97
N LYS A 164 1.33 -14.80 -23.86
CA LYS A 164 2.48 -15.19 -23.04
C LYS A 164 2.32 -16.63 -22.56
N SER A 165 3.43 -17.35 -22.50
CA SER A 165 3.52 -18.66 -21.87
C SER A 165 3.79 -18.55 -20.36
N PRO A 166 3.55 -19.59 -19.55
CA PRO A 166 3.85 -19.58 -18.11
C PRO A 166 5.31 -19.23 -17.78
N ALA A 167 6.27 -19.59 -18.64
CA ALA A 167 7.68 -19.28 -18.44
C ALA A 167 8.01 -17.79 -18.59
N GLU A 168 7.13 -17.01 -19.23
CA GLU A 168 7.28 -15.56 -19.43
C GLU A 168 6.55 -14.74 -18.35
N LEU A 169 5.95 -15.40 -17.35
CA LEU A 169 5.18 -14.79 -16.27
C LEU A 169 5.95 -14.72 -14.96
N GLU A 170 7.28 -14.65 -15.04
CA GLU A 170 8.12 -14.38 -13.86
C GLU A 170 7.76 -12.99 -13.30
N ARG A 171 7.53 -12.92 -11.98
CA ARG A 171 7.18 -11.66 -11.32
C ARG A 171 8.35 -10.67 -11.42
N ALA A 172 8.08 -9.51 -12.01
CA ALA A 172 8.96 -8.36 -11.89
C ALA A 172 8.68 -7.60 -10.57
N PRO A 173 9.69 -6.94 -9.97
CA PRO A 173 9.50 -6.12 -8.78
C PRO A 173 8.51 -4.99 -9.02
N TYR A 174 7.71 -4.63 -8.03
CA TYR A 174 6.77 -3.50 -8.12
C TYR A 174 7.42 -2.18 -8.58
N ASP A 175 6.69 -1.37 -9.35
CA ASP A 175 6.96 0.06 -9.49
C ASP A 175 6.45 0.78 -8.23
N ARG A 176 7.36 1.04 -7.29
CA ARG A 176 7.03 1.66 -5.99
C ARG A 176 6.34 3.02 -6.14
N THR A 177 6.77 3.81 -7.13
CA THR A 177 6.22 5.14 -7.37
C THR A 177 4.80 5.03 -7.91
N ALA A 178 4.58 4.16 -8.90
CA ALA A 178 3.25 3.92 -9.45
C ALA A 178 2.30 3.30 -8.42
N VAL A 179 2.75 2.30 -7.65
CA VAL A 179 1.94 1.67 -6.59
C VAL A 179 1.52 2.71 -5.56
N THR A 180 2.46 3.53 -5.08
CA THR A 180 2.17 4.58 -4.09
C THR A 180 1.19 5.61 -4.66
N GLY A 181 1.37 6.04 -5.91
CA GLY A 181 0.46 6.95 -6.60
C GLY A 181 -0.96 6.41 -6.71
N VAL A 182 -1.12 5.14 -7.11
CA VAL A 182 -2.45 4.49 -7.18
C VAL A 182 -3.09 4.38 -5.78
N LEU A 183 -2.32 4.02 -4.75
CA LEU A 183 -2.82 3.95 -3.37
C LEU A 183 -3.25 5.32 -2.82
N ASP A 184 -2.59 6.40 -3.22
CA ASP A 184 -2.96 7.77 -2.86
C ASP A 184 -4.27 8.20 -3.54
N ILE A 185 -4.41 7.92 -4.84
CA ILE A 185 -5.65 8.19 -5.59
C ILE A 185 -6.84 7.44 -4.98
N LEU A 186 -6.62 6.19 -4.55
CA LEU A 186 -7.63 5.37 -3.89
C LEU A 186 -7.85 5.71 -2.42
N GLU A 187 -7.15 6.71 -1.88
CA GLU A 187 -7.24 7.11 -0.48
C GLU A 187 -6.90 5.97 0.52
N ILE A 188 -6.13 4.97 0.07
CA ILE A 188 -5.67 3.85 0.90
C ILE A 188 -4.46 4.32 1.72
N ARG A 189 -4.70 5.17 2.72
CA ARG A 189 -3.65 5.83 3.51
C ARG A 189 -3.19 5.04 4.74
N ASN A 190 -3.70 3.82 4.95
CA ASN A 190 -3.35 3.01 6.12
C ASN A 190 -1.85 2.60 6.06
N PRO A 191 -1.00 3.08 6.99
CA PRO A 191 0.44 2.82 6.93
C PRO A 191 0.78 1.33 7.05
N SER A 192 0.08 0.60 7.93
CA SER A 192 0.32 -0.83 8.14
C SER A 192 0.01 -1.66 6.89
N LEU A 193 -1.02 -1.29 6.12
CA LEU A 193 -1.33 -1.96 4.86
C LEU A 193 -0.24 -1.70 3.81
N ARG A 194 0.24 -0.45 3.70
CA ARG A 194 1.31 -0.07 2.75
C ARG A 194 2.63 -0.76 3.10
N GLU A 195 3.01 -0.76 4.37
CA GLU A 195 4.20 -1.47 4.86
C GLU A 195 4.12 -2.97 4.57
N ARG A 196 2.97 -3.60 4.82
CA ARG A 196 2.77 -5.02 4.51
C ARG A 196 2.84 -5.30 3.01
N LEU A 197 2.28 -4.43 2.18
CA LEU A 197 2.32 -4.58 0.72
C LEU A 197 3.78 -4.51 0.21
N LEU A 198 4.55 -3.54 0.68
CA LEU A 198 5.96 -3.37 0.33
C LEU A 198 6.88 -4.40 1.00
N ALA A 199 6.44 -5.06 2.06
CA ALA A 199 7.17 -6.19 2.66
C ALA A 199 7.03 -7.48 1.83
N VAL A 200 5.93 -7.64 1.07
CA VAL A 200 5.76 -8.76 0.14
C VAL A 200 6.66 -8.60 -1.07
N ASP A 201 6.75 -7.39 -1.59
CA ASP A 201 7.66 -7.03 -2.67
C ASP A 201 8.13 -5.59 -2.44
N PRO A 202 9.42 -5.38 -2.12
CA PRO A 202 9.96 -4.05 -1.89
C PRO A 202 10.07 -3.22 -3.17
N GLY A 203 9.69 -3.75 -4.33
CA GLY A 203 9.90 -3.12 -5.62
C GLY A 203 11.36 -3.16 -6.05
N ALA A 204 11.64 -2.60 -7.23
CA ALA A 204 13.02 -2.41 -7.65
C ALA A 204 13.74 -1.53 -6.62
N ALA A 205 15.00 -1.84 -6.31
CA ALA A 205 15.82 -0.99 -5.46
C ALA A 205 15.85 0.42 -6.06
N GLU A 206 15.14 1.36 -5.42
CA GLU A 206 15.33 2.78 -5.71
C GLU A 206 16.80 3.08 -5.42
N ALA A 207 17.47 3.76 -6.35
CA ALA A 207 18.80 4.28 -6.09
C ALA A 207 18.73 5.06 -4.78
N GLU A 208 19.59 4.72 -3.81
CA GLU A 208 19.63 5.42 -2.53
C GLU A 208 19.58 6.93 -2.81
N PRO A 209 18.63 7.66 -2.22
CA PRO A 209 18.63 9.10 -2.36
C PRO A 209 20.02 9.60 -1.96
N PRO A 210 20.59 10.58 -2.70
CA PRO A 210 21.93 11.06 -2.40
C PRO A 210 21.97 11.45 -0.92
N ALA A 211 23.04 11.00 -0.23
CA ALA A 211 23.23 11.34 1.17
C ALA A 211 23.05 12.86 1.34
N PRO A 212 22.30 13.31 2.36
CA PRO A 212 22.08 14.72 2.57
C PRO A 212 23.43 15.43 2.64
N ALA A 213 23.51 16.59 1.99
CA ALA A 213 24.71 17.40 2.03
C ALA A 213 24.98 17.84 3.47
N ALA A 214 26.26 18.10 3.77
CA ALA A 214 26.65 18.71 5.04
C ALA A 214 25.89 20.04 5.28
N GLY A 215 25.89 20.46 6.54
CA GLY A 215 25.19 21.66 7.01
C GLY A 215 25.60 22.96 6.33
N ILE A 216 25.18 24.09 6.91
CA ILE A 216 25.45 25.42 6.36
C ILE A 216 26.72 25.96 7.04
N GLU A 217 27.68 26.45 6.25
CA GLU A 217 28.80 27.23 6.78
C GLU A 217 28.29 28.60 7.21
N LEU A 218 28.54 28.96 8.47
CA LEU A 218 28.12 30.24 9.06
C LEU A 218 29.36 30.98 9.54
N ASP A 219 29.39 32.30 9.34
CA ASP A 219 30.37 33.20 9.94
C ASP A 219 29.82 33.66 11.31
N GLY A 220 30.02 32.81 12.32
CA GLY A 220 29.44 32.96 13.64
C GLY A 220 30.34 33.74 14.61
N VAL A 221 29.79 34.77 15.24
CA VAL A 221 30.44 35.51 16.33
C VAL A 221 29.71 35.31 17.66
N VAL A 222 30.46 35.25 18.75
CA VAL A 222 29.93 35.34 20.11
C VAL A 222 29.96 36.80 20.51
N LEU A 223 28.78 37.40 20.71
CA LEU A 223 28.66 38.80 21.06
C LEU A 223 28.91 39.01 22.55
N GLY A 224 29.91 39.82 22.86
CA GLY A 224 30.19 40.32 24.20
C GLY A 224 29.50 41.66 24.48
N SER A 225 29.88 42.26 25.60
CA SER A 225 29.40 43.58 26.02
C SER A 225 29.77 44.67 24.99
N GLY A 226 28.78 45.46 24.60
CA GLY A 226 28.85 46.55 23.64
C GLY A 226 28.78 46.11 22.17
N GLU A 227 28.66 44.81 21.88
CA GLU A 227 28.73 44.27 20.51
C GLU A 227 27.36 43.97 19.89
N VAL A 228 26.29 43.91 20.69
CA VAL A 228 24.94 43.60 20.20
C VAL A 228 24.37 44.72 19.35
N ALA A 229 24.44 45.97 19.83
CA ALA A 229 23.91 47.09 19.07
C ALA A 229 24.60 47.28 17.70
N PRO A 230 25.95 47.29 17.60
CA PRO A 230 26.64 47.38 16.30
C PRO A 230 26.30 46.23 15.34
N TRP A 231 26.17 45.00 15.86
CA TRP A 231 25.82 43.86 15.02
C TRP A 231 24.38 43.98 14.47
N LEU A 232 23.43 44.40 15.30
CA LEU A 232 22.04 44.65 14.87
C LEU A 232 21.92 45.85 13.92
N GLU A 233 22.75 46.88 14.05
CA GLU A 233 22.81 47.98 13.08
C GLU A 233 23.30 47.49 11.70
N ALA A 234 24.29 46.60 11.68
CA ALA A 234 24.84 46.05 10.45
C ALA A 234 23.89 45.05 9.76
N HIS A 235 23.27 44.13 10.51
CA HIS A 235 22.54 42.99 9.96
C HIS A 235 21.04 43.00 10.25
N GLY A 236 20.55 43.79 11.22
CA GLY A 236 19.17 43.73 11.70
C GLY A 236 18.11 44.28 10.74
N ALA A 237 18.52 44.85 9.60
CA ALA A 237 17.61 45.39 8.58
C ALA A 237 17.07 44.35 7.59
N GLN A 238 17.77 43.23 7.44
CA GLN A 238 17.33 42.10 6.61
C GLN A 238 16.58 41.06 7.47
N PRO A 239 15.88 40.09 6.86
CA PRO A 239 15.29 38.98 7.61
C PRO A 239 16.35 38.22 8.38
N LEU A 240 16.16 38.11 9.70
CA LEU A 240 17.01 37.31 10.57
C LEU A 240 16.28 36.05 11.02
N GLY A 241 16.96 34.92 10.89
CA GLY A 241 16.62 33.70 11.61
C GLY A 241 16.87 33.91 13.11
N VAL A 242 15.91 33.55 13.95
CA VAL A 242 16.05 33.62 15.41
C VAL A 242 15.81 32.23 15.99
N MET A 243 16.78 31.76 16.77
CA MET A 243 16.69 30.52 17.55
C MET A 243 17.01 30.82 19.00
N THR A 244 16.29 30.17 19.91
CA THR A 244 16.47 30.32 21.36
C THR A 244 16.70 28.98 22.00
N VAL A 245 17.53 28.96 23.04
CA VAL A 245 17.49 27.90 24.05
C VAL A 245 16.65 28.45 25.20
N ASP A 246 15.41 27.99 25.28
CA ASP A 246 14.45 28.47 26.26
C ASP A 246 13.71 27.33 26.96
N THR A 247 13.24 27.63 28.17
CA THR A 247 12.36 26.75 28.92
C THR A 247 11.10 27.50 29.31
N TRP A 248 9.97 26.80 29.29
CA TRP A 248 8.71 27.30 29.84
C TRP A 248 8.07 26.22 30.71
N SER A 249 7.97 26.48 32.02
CA SER A 249 7.37 25.53 32.97
C SER A 249 6.58 26.27 34.04
N LEU A 250 5.42 25.72 34.40
CA LEU A 250 4.58 26.23 35.49
C LEU A 250 4.22 27.73 35.42
N GLY A 251 4.22 28.32 34.22
CA GLY A 251 3.85 29.72 34.00
C GLY A 251 5.01 30.71 34.08
N ALA A 252 6.24 30.24 34.22
CA ALA A 252 7.45 31.04 34.10
C ALA A 252 8.36 30.47 33.01
N GLY A 253 9.23 31.30 32.46
CA GLY A 253 10.19 30.87 31.45
C GLY A 253 11.50 31.60 31.51
N THR A 254 12.52 30.97 30.93
CA THR A 254 13.89 31.51 30.86
C THR A 254 14.43 31.32 29.46
N VAL A 255 15.17 32.30 28.97
CA VAL A 255 15.99 32.19 27.75
C VAL A 255 17.44 32.19 28.22
N THR A 256 18.19 31.16 27.87
CA THR A 256 19.62 31.07 28.22
C THR A 256 20.51 31.43 27.05
N GLU A 257 20.02 31.28 25.82
CA GLU A 257 20.79 31.55 24.62
C GLU A 257 19.88 32.11 23.53
N VAL A 258 20.40 33.07 22.77
CA VAL A 258 19.78 33.57 21.54
C VAL A 258 20.81 33.51 20.43
N ALA A 259 20.43 32.88 19.31
CA ALA A 259 21.21 32.90 18.08
C ALA A 259 20.44 33.64 16.99
N LEU A 260 21.16 34.47 16.24
CA LEU A 260 20.69 35.25 15.11
C LEU A 260 21.46 34.82 13.86
N ALA A 261 20.77 34.67 12.74
CA ALA A 261 21.40 34.33 11.47
C ALA A 261 20.85 35.20 10.33
N ALA A 262 21.73 35.85 9.60
CA ALA A 262 21.41 36.63 8.42
C ALA A 262 21.48 35.80 7.13
N ALA A 263 20.78 36.26 6.09
CA ALA A 263 20.74 35.58 4.80
C ALA A 263 22.09 35.57 4.04
N ASP A 264 23.01 36.45 4.42
CA ASP A 264 24.37 36.56 3.87
C ASP A 264 25.38 35.61 4.55
N GLY A 265 24.95 34.84 5.56
CA GLY A 265 25.78 33.88 6.28
C GLY A 265 26.39 34.42 7.58
N ALA A 266 26.23 35.71 7.89
CA ALA A 266 26.62 36.24 9.19
C ALA A 266 25.71 35.69 10.29
N ALA A 267 26.30 35.21 11.38
CA ALA A 267 25.56 34.71 12.52
C ALA A 267 26.12 35.27 13.82
N ALA A 268 25.25 35.46 14.80
CA ALA A 268 25.62 35.92 16.13
C ALA A 268 24.98 35.03 17.18
N TRP A 269 25.71 34.79 18.26
CA TRP A 269 25.19 34.19 19.48
C TRP A 269 25.36 35.18 20.63
N LEU A 270 24.35 35.29 21.48
CA LEU A 270 24.41 36.09 22.69
C LEU A 270 23.80 35.33 23.87
N ASP A 271 24.39 35.53 25.05
CA ASP A 271 23.87 35.07 26.34
C ASP A 271 23.06 36.21 26.95
N PRO A 272 21.72 36.10 27.04
CA PRO A 272 20.93 37.18 27.56
C PRO A 272 21.19 37.52 29.03
N THR A 273 21.81 36.61 29.80
CA THR A 273 22.17 36.85 31.20
C THR A 273 23.42 37.72 31.36
N GLN A 274 24.17 37.94 30.27
CA GLN A 274 25.41 38.72 30.25
C GLN A 274 25.26 40.08 29.55
N LEU A 275 24.05 40.44 29.13
CA LEU A 275 23.80 41.71 28.45
C LEU A 275 23.93 42.89 29.42
N GLU A 276 24.64 43.92 28.97
CA GLU A 276 24.58 45.23 29.61
C GLU A 276 23.33 46.00 29.17
N GLU A 277 22.94 47.00 29.96
CA GLU A 277 21.71 47.78 29.76
C GLU A 277 21.58 48.34 28.33
N ALA A 278 22.69 48.76 27.72
CA ALA A 278 22.69 49.30 26.36
C ALA A 278 22.35 48.23 25.30
N ASP A 279 22.94 47.04 25.42
CA ASP A 279 22.72 45.92 24.51
C ASP A 279 21.35 45.29 24.69
N GLU A 280 20.91 45.14 25.94
CA GLU A 280 19.55 44.67 26.25
C GLU A 280 18.50 45.60 25.64
N ARG A 281 18.68 46.91 25.77
CA ARG A 281 17.80 47.89 25.13
C ARG A 281 17.84 47.83 23.60
N ALA A 282 19.02 47.62 23.02
CA ALA A 282 19.17 47.50 21.56
C ALA A 282 18.45 46.24 21.04
N PHE A 283 18.65 45.11 21.70
CA PHE A 283 17.97 43.86 21.38
C PHE A 283 16.45 43.97 21.56
N ALA A 284 16.00 44.53 22.69
CA ALA A 284 14.58 44.75 22.98
C ALA A 284 13.91 45.66 21.93
N ALA A 285 14.60 46.72 21.49
CA ALA A 285 14.09 47.61 20.45
C ALA A 285 14.00 46.89 19.09
N TRP A 286 15.02 46.12 18.70
CA TRP A 286 15.00 45.38 17.44
C TRP A 286 13.93 44.28 17.40
N VAL A 287 13.83 43.50 18.49
CA VAL A 287 12.91 42.35 18.54
C VAL A 287 11.44 42.78 18.54
N SER A 288 11.15 43.98 19.05
CA SER A 288 9.81 44.59 19.09
C SER A 288 9.47 45.46 17.87
N ASP A 289 10.40 45.66 16.93
CA ASP A 289 10.16 46.42 15.71
C ASP A 289 9.47 45.54 14.64
N PRO A 290 8.20 45.80 14.26
CA PRO A 290 7.47 45.00 13.28
C PRO A 290 8.02 45.13 11.85
N GLU A 291 8.77 46.20 11.56
CA GLU A 291 9.40 46.43 10.25
C GLU A 291 10.71 45.65 10.10
N ARG A 292 11.22 45.04 11.17
CA ARG A 292 12.36 44.11 11.13
C ARG A 292 11.82 42.69 11.04
N PRO A 293 11.97 41.99 9.91
CA PRO A 293 11.42 40.65 9.74
C PRO A 293 12.24 39.59 10.50
N LYS A 294 11.55 38.72 11.24
CA LYS A 294 12.13 37.56 11.94
C LYS A 294 11.58 36.26 11.35
N VAL A 295 12.46 35.29 11.15
CA VAL A 295 12.11 33.92 10.75
C VAL A 295 12.41 33.00 11.94
N LEU A 296 11.41 32.25 12.38
CA LEU A 296 11.55 31.36 13.53
C LEU A 296 11.07 29.95 13.19
N HIS A 297 11.42 29.02 14.07
CA HIS A 297 10.80 27.71 14.14
C HIS A 297 9.97 27.64 15.43
N ASN A 298 8.65 27.50 15.32
CA ASN A 298 7.74 27.53 16.48
C ASN A 298 7.83 28.85 17.28
N ALA A 299 7.51 29.96 16.60
CA ALA A 299 7.58 31.32 17.14
C ALA A 299 6.74 31.50 18.41
N LYS A 300 5.67 30.70 18.57
CA LYS A 300 4.77 30.76 19.74
C LYS A 300 5.50 30.53 21.06
N ASN A 301 6.52 29.68 21.10
CA ASN A 301 7.29 29.46 22.32
C ASN A 301 8.08 30.72 22.70
N VAL A 302 8.75 31.31 21.71
CA VAL A 302 9.53 32.54 21.86
C VAL A 302 8.63 33.71 22.31
N MET A 303 7.45 33.86 21.71
CA MET A 303 6.45 34.87 22.10
C MET A 303 5.99 34.74 23.56
N ARG A 304 6.09 33.55 24.16
CA ARG A 304 5.70 33.32 25.56
C ARG A 304 6.82 33.64 26.52
N VAL A 305 8.06 33.28 26.19
CA VAL A 305 9.21 33.41 27.10
C VAL A 305 9.81 34.82 27.10
N PHE A 306 9.81 35.52 25.97
CA PHE A 306 10.40 36.86 25.85
C PHE A 306 9.82 37.91 26.83
N PRO A 307 8.51 37.94 27.12
CA PRO A 307 7.96 38.85 28.12
C PRO A 307 8.53 38.71 29.53
N GLU A 308 9.05 37.54 29.92
CA GLU A 308 9.72 37.34 31.23
C GLU A 308 11.05 38.12 31.31
N HIS A 309 11.61 38.49 30.16
CA HIS A 309 12.83 39.30 30.01
C HIS A 309 12.51 40.74 29.58
N GLY A 310 11.23 41.15 29.62
CA GLY A 310 10.81 42.48 29.17
C GLY A 310 10.89 42.70 27.66
N TRP A 311 11.08 41.64 26.87
CA TRP A 311 11.11 41.72 25.41
C TRP A 311 9.74 41.34 24.82
N GLN A 312 9.41 41.95 23.68
CA GLN A 312 8.21 41.64 22.92
C GLN A 312 8.59 41.26 21.50
N LEU A 313 8.23 40.05 21.07
CA LEU A 313 8.50 39.60 19.70
C LEU A 313 7.43 40.15 18.74
N GLU A 314 7.85 41.00 17.82
CA GLU A 314 7.05 41.49 16.69
C GLU A 314 7.77 41.20 15.36
N GLY A 315 7.07 41.38 14.24
CA GLY A 315 7.68 41.25 12.91
C GLY A 315 8.01 39.81 12.50
N VAL A 316 7.32 38.80 13.05
CA VAL A 316 7.49 37.41 12.61
C VAL A 316 6.96 37.24 11.19
N ALA A 317 7.87 37.10 10.23
CA ALA A 317 7.58 36.98 8.81
C ALA A 317 7.34 35.52 8.39
N MET A 318 7.92 34.56 9.11
CA MET A 318 7.79 33.13 8.83
C MET A 318 7.95 32.29 10.10
N ASP A 319 7.05 31.33 10.27
CA ASP A 319 7.20 30.21 11.21
C ASP A 319 7.29 28.91 10.40
N THR A 320 8.48 28.31 10.40
CA THR A 320 8.75 27.11 9.58
C THR A 320 7.96 25.88 10.04
N ALA A 321 7.57 25.79 11.31
CA ALA A 321 6.73 24.70 11.80
C ALA A 321 5.31 24.82 11.26
N LEU A 322 4.75 26.04 11.26
CA LEU A 322 3.43 26.30 10.69
C LEU A 322 3.41 26.16 9.17
N ALA A 323 4.45 26.63 8.49
CA ALA A 323 4.60 26.44 7.04
C ALA A 323 4.62 24.95 6.69
N ALA A 324 5.41 24.15 7.40
CA ALA A 324 5.46 22.70 7.20
C ALA A 324 4.12 22.01 7.50
N TYR A 325 3.38 22.47 8.53
CA TYR A 325 2.03 21.98 8.83
C TYR A 325 1.05 22.25 7.69
N LEU A 326 1.05 23.44 7.11
CA LEU A 326 0.17 23.78 5.99
C LEU A 326 0.46 22.95 4.74
N VAL A 327 1.72 22.62 4.49
CA VAL A 327 2.12 21.75 3.37
C VAL A 327 1.70 20.30 3.62
N LYS A 328 1.91 19.77 4.83
CA LYS A 328 1.64 18.36 5.15
C LYS A 328 1.05 18.20 6.57
N PRO A 329 -0.27 18.40 6.77
CA PRO A 329 -0.89 18.40 8.09
C PRO A 329 -0.83 17.05 8.83
N GLY A 330 -0.80 15.94 8.08
CA GLY A 330 -0.76 14.58 8.63
C GLY A 330 0.62 14.11 9.12
N ARG A 331 1.63 14.99 9.10
CA ARG A 331 2.99 14.67 9.56
C ARG A 331 3.01 14.46 11.08
N ARG A 332 3.83 13.50 11.53
CA ARG A 332 3.96 13.14 12.96
C ARG A 332 4.85 14.09 13.78
N SER A 333 5.83 14.73 13.16
CA SER A 333 6.78 15.64 13.81
C SER A 333 7.12 16.79 12.88
N PHE A 334 7.19 18.02 13.40
CA PHE A 334 7.62 19.20 12.63
C PHE A 334 9.02 19.67 13.03
N ALA A 335 9.88 18.79 13.57
CA ALA A 335 11.21 19.17 14.01
C ALA A 335 12.09 19.72 12.86
N LEU A 336 12.81 20.81 13.13
CA LEU A 336 13.54 21.57 12.10
C LEU A 336 14.65 20.75 11.41
N ASP A 337 15.32 19.86 12.13
CA ASP A 337 16.33 18.93 11.61
C ASP A 337 15.75 17.99 10.54
N ALA A 338 14.60 17.39 10.82
CA ALA A 338 13.88 16.55 9.86
C ALA A 338 13.38 17.37 8.65
N LEU A 339 12.91 18.60 8.89
CA LEU A 339 12.47 19.49 7.83
C LEU A 339 13.62 19.95 6.92
N ALA A 340 14.81 20.18 7.48
CA ALA A 340 16.00 20.57 6.72
C ALA A 340 16.45 19.46 5.76
N VAL A 341 16.45 18.20 6.22
CA VAL A 341 16.79 17.06 5.36
C VAL A 341 15.77 16.91 4.24
N GLU A 342 14.48 16.98 4.56
CA GLU A 342 13.43 16.74 3.57
C GLU A 342 13.31 17.86 2.53
N TYR A 343 13.35 19.13 2.94
CA TYR A 343 13.09 20.25 2.04
C TYR A 343 14.37 20.88 1.46
N LEU A 344 15.51 20.72 2.13
CA LEU A 344 16.77 21.32 1.69
C LEU A 344 17.83 20.27 1.34
N GLY A 345 17.60 18.97 1.63
CA GLY A 345 18.58 17.92 1.41
C GLY A 345 19.85 18.10 2.25
N ARG A 346 19.72 18.73 3.43
CA ARG A 346 20.86 19.08 4.30
C ARG A 346 20.64 18.60 5.72
N GLU A 347 21.69 18.04 6.31
CA GLU A 347 21.71 17.73 7.74
C GLU A 347 22.07 18.99 8.54
N LEU A 348 21.31 19.23 9.62
CA LEU A 348 21.75 20.16 10.66
C LEU A 348 22.64 19.35 11.61
N ALA A 349 23.95 19.48 11.46
CA ALA A 349 24.89 18.86 12.40
C ALA A 349 24.63 19.45 13.81
N PRO A 350 24.65 18.64 14.87
CA PRO A 350 24.78 19.18 16.22
C PRO A 350 26.11 19.93 16.30
N ALA A 351 26.08 21.14 16.88
CA ALA A 351 27.29 21.92 17.17
C ALA A 351 28.19 21.20 18.18
#